data_AF-A0A9P7KVI9-F1
#
_entry.id   AF-A0A9P7KVI9-F1
#
_cell.length_a   1.000
_cell.length_b   1.000
_cell.length_c   1.000
_cell.angle_alpha   90.00
_cell.angle_beta   90.00
_cell.angle_gamma   90.00
#
_symmetry.space_group_name_H-M   'P 1'
#
loop_
_entity.id
_entity.type
_entity.pdbx_description
1 polymer ?
#
loop_
_entity_poly.entity_id
_entity_poly.type
_entity_poly.pdbx_seq_one_letter_code
_entity_poly.pdbx_strand_id
1 'polypeptide(L)'
;MASDDDNRSQKRNHSEFRDDASDSSSDDDMGPQLPSQAPKKKRRVLPHEKLYVAALPKSPRYSKSLMHKEQILFATWTPLTEFLITSSIDGVVKFWKKIAQGIEFVKEFKAHDGEIKSVSVSKDGRSFATAGVDETVKIFDVITFDLLSMVSLNYAPNCVCWVHTKGASLPLLAVSEETKPLIHIYDGRGEKEEAIHTIKGLHRKPVHLMAFNEAYDCVVSADEGGMLEYWRPSGDYDKPEGVFEYKSSTNLFDFKKAKSVPSCISISPNGKSLAALSLPDRKIRIFDFATAKLHREYDESLQVAEEMHRSGTGATKLDNVEFGRRAAHERDIESQTLKYKSNVIFDESGNFIIYGSMLGIKVLNTYTNQVVKVYGKDENFRAVNIAIYQGQPQKKGITTVEMGASSNPLLQEAETRDPILVATGVGKVRFYMFSNEEDISKSTRDVQNEKPTMLGHKKDTQAKKTETGTGAVLHTTYGDIHIRLFPDAAPKTVENFVTHSKSGYYNNTIFHRVIRKFMIQGGDPLGDGTGGESIWGREFEDEFSSLKHDKPFTVSMANAGPNTNASQFFITTEKTPWLDGKHTIFGRATQGFDIIQKIENARTHKEKPEEDIKVLNIDII
;
A
#
# COMPACT_ATOMS: atom_id res chain seq x y z
N MET A 1 21.96 -38.76 75.53
CA MET A 1 20.62 -38.51 76.08
C MET A 1 19.69 -38.48 74.89
N ALA A 2 19.24 -39.64 74.41
CA ALA A 2 17.98 -40.31 74.80
C ALA A 2 16.77 -39.44 74.42
N SER A 3 15.77 -39.89 73.66
CA SER A 3 15.48 -41.20 73.04
C SER A 3 14.19 -41.07 72.21
N ASP A 4 14.01 -42.02 71.29
CA ASP A 4 12.75 -42.53 70.69
C ASP A 4 11.93 -41.57 69.78
N ASP A 5 11.32 -41.98 68.66
CA ASP A 5 10.64 -43.24 68.41
C ASP A 5 10.47 -43.60 66.91
N ASP A 6 10.20 -44.89 66.69
CA ASP A 6 9.99 -45.68 65.46
C ASP A 6 9.17 -45.03 64.31
N ASN A 7 9.50 -45.14 63.01
CA ASN A 7 9.79 -46.29 62.14
C ASN A 7 8.59 -47.21 61.78
N ARG A 8 7.87 -46.90 60.68
CA ARG A 8 7.38 -47.89 59.68
C ARG A 8 6.80 -47.27 58.39
N SER A 9 7.59 -47.39 57.32
CA SER A 9 7.27 -47.72 55.91
C SER A 9 6.12 -47.04 55.14
N GLN A 10 6.43 -46.46 53.97
CA GLN A 10 6.16 -47.09 52.65
C GLN A 10 6.83 -46.36 51.47
N LYS A 11 7.69 -47.12 50.77
CA LYS A 11 8.16 -47.07 49.36
C LYS A 11 8.16 -45.71 48.61
N ARG A 12 9.37 -45.19 48.34
CA ARG A 12 9.66 -44.21 47.28
C ARG A 12 10.07 -44.95 45.99
N ASN A 13 9.46 -44.56 44.87
CA ASN A 13 9.79 -45.07 43.54
C ASN A 13 10.68 -44.07 42.79
N HIS A 14 11.60 -44.63 42.02
CA HIS A 14 12.72 -44.03 41.31
C HIS A 14 12.27 -43.45 39.96
N SER A 15 12.48 -42.15 39.69
CA SER A 15 12.53 -41.61 38.32
C SER A 15 13.03 -40.16 38.27
N GLU A 16 14.35 -39.98 38.21
CA GLU A 16 14.96 -38.80 37.58
C GLU A 16 16.19 -39.28 36.79
N PHE A 17 16.39 -38.68 35.62
CA PHE A 17 17.41 -38.90 34.58
C PHE A 17 17.15 -40.00 33.54
N ARG A 18 16.84 -39.55 32.31
CA ARG A 18 17.29 -40.05 31.00
C ARG A 18 16.89 -39.00 29.95
N ASP A 19 17.87 -38.24 29.47
CA ASP A 19 18.55 -38.42 28.16
C ASP A 19 17.67 -37.97 26.99
N ASP A 20 17.80 -36.69 26.63
CA ASP A 20 17.32 -36.12 25.36
C ASP A 20 18.25 -36.61 24.22
N ALA A 21 17.97 -37.81 23.74
CA ALA A 21 18.52 -38.32 22.49
C ALA A 21 17.62 -37.91 21.32
N SER A 22 18.23 -37.21 20.36
CA SER A 22 17.89 -37.10 18.94
C SER A 22 16.55 -37.71 18.48
N ASP A 23 15.59 -36.87 18.13
CA ASP A 23 14.46 -37.28 17.29
C ASP A 23 14.40 -36.40 16.03
N SER A 24 15.16 -36.84 15.04
CA SER A 24 14.93 -36.54 13.63
C SER A 24 13.66 -37.29 13.22
N SER A 25 12.53 -36.60 13.11
CA SER A 25 11.31 -37.17 12.52
C SER A 25 10.75 -36.22 11.47
N SER A 26 11.07 -36.58 10.22
CA SER A 26 10.21 -36.42 9.05
C SER A 26 8.77 -36.86 9.35
N ASP A 27 7.84 -36.27 8.61
CA ASP A 27 6.43 -36.65 8.38
C ASP A 27 5.35 -36.05 9.32
N ASP A 28 4.69 -35.06 8.72
CA ASP A 28 3.24 -34.82 8.62
C ASP A 28 2.39 -34.34 9.80
N ASP A 29 1.77 -33.15 9.61
CA ASP A 29 0.33 -32.96 9.88
C ASP A 29 -0.30 -31.83 9.04
N MET A 30 -0.22 -31.89 7.69
CA MET A 30 -1.06 -31.10 6.75
C MET A 30 -1.30 -31.86 5.42
N GLY A 31 -1.99 -33.02 5.47
CA GLY A 31 -2.47 -33.78 4.30
C GLY A 31 -3.56 -34.81 4.68
N PRO A 32 -4.38 -35.32 3.74
CA PRO A 32 -5.46 -36.27 4.08
C PRO A 32 -4.93 -37.61 4.58
N GLN A 33 -5.45 -38.07 5.71
CA GLN A 33 -5.18 -39.41 6.23
C GLN A 33 -5.90 -40.49 5.38
N LEU A 34 -5.15 -41.46 4.86
CA LEU A 34 -5.70 -42.80 4.67
C LEU A 34 -6.06 -43.38 6.04
N PRO A 35 -7.13 -44.17 6.19
CA PRO A 35 -7.56 -44.66 7.49
C PRO A 35 -6.48 -45.61 8.06
N SER A 36 -5.62 -45.09 8.93
CA SER A 36 -4.65 -45.89 9.66
C SER A 36 -5.13 -46.14 11.09
N GLN A 37 -4.97 -47.39 11.54
CA GLN A 37 -5.33 -47.86 12.88
C GLN A 37 -4.28 -47.50 13.95
N ALA A 38 -3.58 -46.37 13.80
CA ALA A 38 -2.62 -45.92 14.81
C ALA A 38 -3.34 -45.16 15.95
N PRO A 39 -2.98 -45.39 17.22
CA PRO A 39 -3.60 -44.68 18.34
C PRO A 39 -3.31 -43.18 18.25
N LYS A 40 -4.36 -42.36 18.24
CA LYS A 40 -4.26 -40.89 18.18
C LYS A 40 -3.39 -40.38 19.35
N LYS A 41 -2.20 -39.84 19.06
CA LYS A 41 -1.33 -39.17 20.05
C LYS A 41 -2.14 -38.08 20.78
N LYS A 42 -1.94 -37.93 22.10
CA LYS A 42 -2.60 -36.89 22.90
C LYS A 42 -2.28 -35.52 22.32
N ARG A 43 -3.32 -34.80 21.91
CA ARG A 43 -3.24 -33.47 21.28
C ARG A 43 -2.63 -32.47 22.27
N ARG A 44 -1.61 -31.73 21.84
CA ARG A 44 -1.06 -30.59 22.59
C ARG A 44 -2.15 -29.53 22.69
N VAL A 45 -2.42 -29.02 23.89
CA VAL A 45 -3.39 -27.95 24.15
C VAL A 45 -2.62 -26.78 24.72
N LEU A 46 -2.80 -25.60 24.14
CA LEU A 46 -2.22 -24.37 24.67
C LEU A 46 -2.98 -24.01 25.97
N PRO A 47 -2.28 -23.85 27.12
CA PRO A 47 -2.93 -23.37 28.34
C PRO A 47 -3.65 -22.04 28.08
N HIS A 48 -4.85 -21.86 28.63
CA HIS A 48 -5.64 -20.63 28.50
C HIS A 48 -5.99 -20.20 27.06
N GLU A 49 -5.93 -21.10 26.06
CA GLU A 49 -6.25 -20.81 24.65
C GLU A 49 -7.56 -20.03 24.47
N LYS A 50 -8.61 -20.41 25.20
CA LYS A 50 -9.91 -19.73 25.14
C LYS A 50 -9.84 -18.24 25.48
N LEU A 51 -8.99 -17.84 26.41
CA LEU A 51 -8.81 -16.44 26.81
C LEU A 51 -8.11 -15.65 25.70
N TYR A 52 -7.04 -16.20 25.12
CA TYR A 52 -6.34 -15.55 24.02
C TYR A 52 -7.24 -15.42 22.78
N VAL A 53 -8.09 -16.42 22.50
CA VAL A 53 -9.07 -16.36 21.41
C VAL A 53 -10.16 -15.33 21.68
N ALA A 54 -10.59 -15.17 22.93
CA ALA A 54 -11.55 -14.13 23.32
C ALA A 54 -10.99 -12.71 23.18
N ALA A 55 -9.66 -12.55 23.21
CA ALA A 55 -8.99 -11.26 22.99
C ALA A 55 -8.88 -10.88 21.49
N LEU A 56 -9.37 -11.72 20.57
CA LEU A 56 -9.42 -11.43 19.13
C LEU A 56 -10.83 -10.94 18.73
N PRO A 57 -10.98 -10.14 17.66
CA PRO A 57 -12.29 -9.67 17.20
C PRO A 57 -13.29 -10.82 17.04
N LYS A 58 -14.49 -10.69 17.59
CA LYS A 58 -15.51 -11.76 17.60
C LYS A 58 -16.09 -12.03 16.21
N SER A 59 -16.40 -11.00 15.43
CA SER A 59 -17.02 -11.17 14.11
C SER A 59 -16.01 -11.59 13.03
N PRO A 60 -16.29 -12.62 12.22
CA PRO A 60 -15.44 -12.99 11.09
C PRO A 60 -15.62 -12.05 9.88
N ARG A 61 -16.67 -11.21 9.87
CA ARG A 61 -16.95 -10.22 8.82
C ARG A 61 -16.43 -8.86 9.25
N TYR A 62 -16.07 -8.03 8.27
CA TYR A 62 -15.66 -6.66 8.59
C TYR A 62 -16.88 -5.85 9.02
N SER A 63 -16.75 -5.12 10.12
CA SER A 63 -17.78 -4.22 10.65
C SER A 63 -17.84 -2.91 9.90
N LYS A 64 -16.66 -2.37 9.53
CA LYS A 64 -16.54 -1.10 8.83
C LYS A 64 -15.43 -1.13 7.78
N SER A 65 -15.60 -0.38 6.70
CA SER A 65 -14.54 -0.08 5.75
C SER A 65 -14.43 1.43 5.57
N LEU A 66 -13.20 1.94 5.58
CA LEU A 66 -12.89 3.37 5.45
C LEU A 66 -11.92 3.59 4.29
N MET A 67 -12.12 4.70 3.58
CA MET A 67 -11.50 4.97 2.30
C MET A 67 -10.34 5.96 2.40
N HIS A 68 -9.39 5.76 1.49
CA HIS A 68 -8.38 6.74 1.11
C HIS A 68 -8.66 7.20 -0.33
N LYS A 69 -7.92 8.21 -0.78
CA LYS A 69 -7.90 8.63 -2.19
C LYS A 69 -7.21 7.59 -3.09
N GLU A 70 -6.13 7.01 -2.59
CA GLU A 70 -5.28 6.06 -3.31
C GLU A 70 -5.00 4.80 -2.47
N GLN A 71 -4.36 3.79 -3.06
CA GLN A 71 -4.14 2.49 -2.42
C GLN A 71 -3.34 2.60 -1.13
N ILE A 72 -3.80 1.92 -0.09
CA ILE A 72 -3.17 1.92 1.25
C ILE A 72 -2.09 0.85 1.29
N LEU A 73 -0.87 1.26 1.63
CA LEU A 73 0.31 0.38 1.68
C LEU A 73 0.56 -0.16 3.08
N PHE A 74 0.39 0.69 4.11
CA PHE A 74 0.68 0.33 5.49
C PHE A 74 -0.48 0.69 6.42
N ALA A 75 -0.74 -0.18 7.39
CA ALA A 75 -1.58 0.08 8.54
C ALA A 75 -0.81 -0.37 9.79
N THR A 76 -0.67 0.49 10.79
CA THR A 76 0.05 0.17 12.02
C THR A 76 -0.68 0.73 13.22
N TRP A 77 -0.82 -0.08 14.27
CA TRP A 77 -1.23 0.39 15.57
C TRP A 77 -0.01 0.90 16.34
N THR A 78 -0.17 2.02 17.04
CA THR A 78 0.88 2.54 17.89
C THR A 78 0.85 1.80 19.24
N PRO A 79 2.02 1.34 19.73
CA PRO A 79 2.09 0.80 21.08
C PRO A 79 1.71 1.90 22.09
N LEU A 80 0.94 1.59 23.13
CA LEU A 80 0.68 2.47 24.29
C LEU A 80 -0.19 3.71 24.03
N THR A 81 -0.28 4.22 22.81
CA THR A 81 -0.98 5.48 22.51
C THR A 81 -2.36 5.29 21.85
N GLU A 82 -2.77 4.04 21.57
CA GLU A 82 -4.11 3.69 21.04
C GLU A 82 -4.49 4.38 19.72
N PHE A 83 -3.51 4.70 18.87
CA PHE A 83 -3.74 5.27 17.54
C PHE A 83 -3.48 4.24 16.45
N LEU A 84 -4.33 4.25 15.42
CA LEU A 84 -4.07 3.59 14.16
C LEU A 84 -3.53 4.63 13.19
N ILE A 85 -2.45 4.29 12.50
CA ILE A 85 -1.85 5.11 11.45
C ILE A 85 -1.95 4.34 10.14
N THR A 86 -2.51 4.97 9.12
CA THR A 86 -2.59 4.42 7.76
C THR A 86 -1.80 5.28 6.78
N SER A 87 -1.11 4.64 5.85
CA SER A 87 -0.25 5.31 4.87
C SER A 87 -0.56 4.81 3.47
N SER A 88 -0.80 5.74 2.54
CA SER A 88 -1.13 5.44 1.14
C SER A 88 0.01 5.72 0.17
N ILE A 89 -0.11 5.14 -1.02
CA ILE A 89 0.87 5.25 -2.12
C ILE A 89 1.05 6.69 -2.63
N ASP A 90 0.07 7.56 -2.42
CA ASP A 90 0.16 8.96 -2.76
C ASP A 90 0.90 9.79 -1.71
N GLY A 91 1.55 9.19 -0.72
CA GLY A 91 2.29 9.95 0.29
C GLY A 91 1.43 10.51 1.42
N VAL A 92 0.14 10.13 1.49
CA VAL A 92 -0.76 10.59 2.55
C VAL A 92 -0.69 9.66 3.76
N VAL A 93 -0.60 10.26 4.95
CA VAL A 93 -0.64 9.61 6.26
C VAL A 93 -1.87 10.09 7.01
N LYS A 94 -2.64 9.16 7.58
CA LYS A 94 -3.81 9.48 8.40
C LYS A 94 -3.70 8.88 9.78
N PHE A 95 -4.12 9.67 10.75
CA PHE A 95 -4.19 9.29 12.15
C PHE A 95 -5.64 9.04 12.53
N TRP A 96 -5.88 7.89 13.16
CA TRP A 96 -7.18 7.47 13.65
C TRP A 96 -7.06 7.14 15.14
N LYS A 97 -7.94 7.68 15.95
CA LYS A 97 -7.98 7.44 17.39
C LYS A 97 -8.90 6.26 17.70
N LYS A 98 -8.43 5.31 18.51
CA LYS A 98 -9.33 4.32 19.10
C LYS A 98 -10.28 5.01 20.07
N ILE A 99 -11.57 4.80 19.87
CA ILE A 99 -12.62 5.18 20.82
C ILE A 99 -13.18 3.91 21.46
N ALA A 100 -14.16 4.02 22.38
CA ALA A 100 -14.72 2.84 23.05
C ALA A 100 -15.16 1.75 22.06
N GLN A 101 -15.84 2.13 20.97
CA GLN A 101 -16.26 1.25 19.89
C GLN A 101 -15.82 1.82 18.53
N GLY A 102 -14.94 1.11 17.82
CA GLY A 102 -14.40 1.55 16.54
C GLY A 102 -13.32 2.62 16.65
N ILE A 103 -13.15 3.41 15.58
CA ILE A 103 -12.13 4.45 15.45
C ILE A 103 -12.74 5.75 14.92
N GLU A 104 -12.09 6.85 15.25
CA GLU A 104 -12.41 8.19 14.79
C GLU A 104 -11.24 8.79 13.99
N PHE A 105 -11.54 9.50 12.92
CA PHE A 105 -10.53 10.23 12.15
C PHE A 105 -10.05 11.45 12.94
N VAL A 106 -8.74 11.64 13.02
CA VAL A 106 -8.14 12.76 13.76
C VAL A 106 -7.55 13.78 12.80
N LYS A 107 -6.57 13.35 11.99
CA LYS A 107 -5.76 14.26 11.16
C LYS A 107 -5.23 13.54 9.94
N GLU A 108 -5.11 14.28 8.85
CA GLU A 108 -4.49 13.86 7.59
C GLU A 108 -3.27 14.74 7.32
N PHE A 109 -2.21 14.11 6.82
CA PHE A 109 -1.01 14.78 6.34
C PHE A 109 -0.64 14.28 4.95
N LYS A 110 -0.40 15.19 4.02
CA LYS A 110 0.38 14.90 2.83
C LYS A 110 1.85 14.87 3.27
N ALA A 111 2.30 13.70 3.70
CA ALA A 111 3.65 13.52 4.19
C ALA A 111 4.63 13.65 3.04
N HIS A 112 4.48 12.90 1.95
CA HIS A 112 5.46 12.85 0.86
C HIS A 112 4.86 13.19 -0.51
N ASP A 113 5.70 13.68 -1.42
CA ASP A 113 5.34 13.92 -2.82
C ASP A 113 5.59 12.68 -3.69
N GLY A 114 5.00 11.56 -3.26
CA GLY A 114 5.11 10.27 -3.93
C GLY A 114 4.92 9.10 -2.97
N GLU A 115 5.35 7.91 -3.40
CA GLU A 115 5.20 6.68 -2.62
C GLU A 115 5.97 6.71 -1.30
N ILE A 116 5.28 6.28 -0.23
CA ILE A 116 5.90 5.95 1.06
C ILE A 116 6.51 4.55 0.93
N LYS A 117 7.84 4.46 0.98
CA LYS A 117 8.58 3.21 0.83
C LYS A 117 8.50 2.34 2.08
N SER A 118 8.61 2.96 3.25
CA SER A 118 8.63 2.29 4.55
C SER A 118 8.09 3.19 5.65
N VAL A 119 7.53 2.58 6.69
CA VAL A 119 7.05 3.26 7.90
C VAL A 119 7.53 2.54 9.14
N SER A 120 7.70 3.27 10.25
CA SER A 120 8.06 2.68 11.54
C SER A 120 7.49 3.48 12.69
N VAL A 121 6.99 2.78 13.71
CA VAL A 121 6.55 3.37 14.98
C VAL A 121 7.56 3.03 16.06
N SER A 122 7.88 4.01 16.91
CA SER A 122 8.75 3.81 18.07
C SER A 122 8.13 2.82 19.06
N LYS A 123 8.96 2.14 19.86
CA LYS A 123 8.46 1.15 20.84
C LYS A 123 7.63 1.75 21.97
N ASP A 124 7.80 3.04 22.25
CA ASP A 124 6.97 3.81 23.17
C ASP A 124 5.69 4.37 22.51
N GLY A 125 5.56 4.22 21.19
CA GLY A 125 4.44 4.68 20.35
C GLY A 125 4.21 6.17 20.32
N ARG A 126 5.21 6.96 20.70
CA ARG A 126 5.16 8.43 20.66
C ARG A 126 5.61 8.99 19.32
N SER A 127 6.50 8.30 18.63
CA SER A 127 7.09 8.79 17.39
C SER A 127 6.76 7.85 16.22
N PHE A 128 6.44 8.45 15.09
CA PHE A 128 6.17 7.74 13.85
C PHE A 128 7.06 8.31 12.75
N ALA A 129 7.74 7.45 12.01
CA ALA A 129 8.63 7.85 10.93
C ALA A 129 8.15 7.28 9.60
N THR A 130 8.22 8.10 8.55
CA THR A 130 7.94 7.70 7.17
C THR A 130 9.12 8.02 6.28
N ALA A 131 9.44 7.10 5.36
CA ALA A 131 10.45 7.29 4.33
C ALA A 131 9.77 7.34 2.97
N GLY A 132 10.00 8.41 2.20
CA GLY A 132 9.41 8.63 0.89
C GLY A 132 10.39 8.50 -0.26
N VAL A 133 9.86 8.35 -1.47
CA VAL A 133 10.63 8.47 -2.73
C VAL A 133 11.17 9.87 -2.99
N ASP A 134 10.69 10.87 -2.26
CA ASP A 134 11.11 12.27 -2.33
C ASP A 134 12.45 12.54 -1.60
N GLU A 135 13.22 11.51 -1.30
CA GLU A 135 14.51 11.58 -0.59
C GLU A 135 14.38 12.22 0.81
N THR A 136 13.21 12.16 1.42
CA THR A 136 12.99 12.68 2.78
C THR A 136 12.53 11.60 3.75
N VAL A 137 12.89 11.79 5.01
CA VAL A 137 12.31 11.08 6.15
C VAL A 137 11.57 12.07 7.02
N LYS A 138 10.29 11.80 7.28
CA LYS A 138 9.42 12.68 8.07
C LYS A 138 9.08 12.00 9.38
N ILE A 139 9.29 12.73 10.47
CA ILE A 139 9.09 12.25 11.85
C ILE A 139 7.91 13.00 12.44
N PHE A 140 6.93 12.25 12.93
CA PHE A 140 5.70 12.75 13.52
C PHE A 140 5.65 12.43 15.01
N ASP A 141 5.09 13.35 15.79
CA ASP A 141 4.60 13.07 17.14
C ASP A 141 3.19 12.52 17.03
N VAL A 142 3.01 11.29 17.51
CA VAL A 142 1.74 10.58 17.49
C VAL A 142 0.74 11.19 18.48
N ILE A 143 1.20 11.81 19.57
CA ILE A 143 0.32 12.34 20.62
C ILE A 143 -0.23 13.72 20.23
N THR A 144 0.63 14.62 19.74
CA THR A 144 0.19 15.97 19.31
C THR A 144 -0.30 15.99 17.86
N PHE A 145 -0.05 14.92 17.11
CA PHE A 145 -0.32 14.80 15.67
C PHE A 145 0.39 15.87 14.87
N ASP A 146 1.65 16.18 15.19
CA ASP A 146 2.43 17.18 14.49
C ASP A 146 3.65 16.58 13.81
N LEU A 147 4.06 17.21 12.71
CA LEU A 147 5.35 16.92 12.08
C LEU A 147 6.45 17.53 12.96
N LEU A 148 7.24 16.68 13.61
CA LEU A 148 8.34 17.11 14.48
C LEU A 148 9.55 17.58 13.67
N SER A 149 9.93 16.78 12.68
CA SER A 149 11.12 17.07 11.88
C SER A 149 11.01 16.44 10.49
N MET A 150 11.67 17.08 9.54
CA MET A 150 11.89 16.60 8.19
C MET A 150 13.39 16.49 7.98
N VAL A 151 13.87 15.27 7.77
CA VAL A 151 15.27 14.98 7.46
C VAL A 151 15.39 14.81 5.96
N SER A 152 16.05 15.77 5.31
CA SER A 152 16.38 15.70 3.89
C SER A 152 17.62 14.82 3.69
N LEU A 153 17.51 13.80 2.85
CA LEU A 153 18.59 12.87 2.56
C LEU A 153 19.20 13.19 1.19
N ASN A 154 20.48 12.86 1.01
CA ASN A 154 21.16 12.96 -0.30
C ASN A 154 21.06 11.64 -1.10
N TYR A 155 20.09 10.79 -0.74
CA TYR A 155 19.88 9.47 -1.33
C TYR A 155 18.42 9.02 -1.13
N ALA A 156 17.95 8.13 -2.00
CA ALA A 156 16.62 7.53 -1.88
C ALA A 156 16.57 6.50 -0.73
N PRO A 157 15.73 6.70 0.31
CA PRO A 157 15.60 5.75 1.41
C PRO A 157 14.74 4.54 1.00
N ASN A 158 15.12 3.36 1.48
CA ASN A 158 14.38 2.12 1.22
C ASN A 158 13.57 1.65 2.44
N CYS A 159 14.21 1.55 3.61
CA CYS A 159 13.60 1.13 4.86
C CYS A 159 13.93 2.10 5.99
N VAL A 160 12.97 2.31 6.90
CA VAL A 160 13.14 3.08 8.13
C VAL A 160 12.74 2.23 9.33
N CYS A 161 13.50 2.29 10.42
CA CYS A 161 13.24 1.54 11.64
C CYS A 161 13.69 2.32 12.89
N TRP A 162 12.82 2.42 13.89
CA TRP A 162 13.21 2.90 15.22
C TRP A 162 14.00 1.82 15.96
N VAL A 163 15.20 2.18 16.44
CA VAL A 163 16.19 1.25 16.99
C VAL A 163 16.60 1.63 18.42
N HIS A 164 15.63 2.05 19.24
CA HIS A 164 15.86 2.43 20.63
C HIS A 164 14.87 1.76 21.59
N THR A 165 15.28 1.61 22.84
CA THR A 165 14.46 1.11 23.93
C THR A 165 13.52 2.20 24.47
N LYS A 166 12.50 1.78 25.22
CA LYS A 166 11.54 2.71 25.83
C LYS A 166 12.24 3.62 26.84
N GLY A 167 12.01 4.93 26.73
CA GLY A 167 12.61 5.92 27.62
C GLY A 167 14.07 6.24 27.34
N ALA A 168 14.61 5.82 26.20
CA ALA A 168 15.94 6.23 25.74
C ALA A 168 16.04 7.76 25.68
N SER A 169 17.15 8.32 26.21
CA SER A 169 17.40 9.77 26.18
C SER A 169 17.67 10.30 24.78
N LEU A 170 18.24 9.45 23.92
CA LEU A 170 18.48 9.73 22.50
C LEU A 170 17.76 8.65 21.68
N PRO A 171 16.59 8.94 21.09
CA PRO A 171 15.94 7.99 20.22
C PRO A 171 16.75 7.89 18.91
N LEU A 172 17.05 6.66 18.50
CA LEU A 172 17.83 6.39 17.29
C LEU A 172 16.92 5.90 16.16
N LEU A 173 17.16 6.40 14.96
CA LEU A 173 16.44 6.04 13.75
C LEU A 173 17.40 5.45 12.71
N ALA A 174 17.18 4.21 12.30
CA ALA A 174 17.95 3.57 11.24
C ALA A 174 17.24 3.74 9.89
N VAL A 175 17.98 4.16 8.87
CA VAL A 175 17.49 4.37 7.50
C VAL A 175 18.43 3.67 6.52
N SER A 176 17.90 2.83 5.64
CA SER A 176 18.69 2.18 4.58
C SER A 176 18.59 2.90 3.25
N GLU A 177 19.63 2.78 2.44
CA GLU A 177 19.69 3.31 1.07
C GLU A 177 19.10 2.30 0.05
N GLU A 178 18.42 2.79 -1.00
CA GLU A 178 17.84 1.93 -2.06
C GLU A 178 18.90 1.35 -3.01
N THR A 179 19.96 2.10 -3.30
CA THR A 179 20.96 1.70 -4.31
C THR A 179 22.18 1.00 -3.72
N LYS A 180 22.53 1.28 -2.46
CA LYS A 180 23.73 0.75 -1.81
C LYS A 180 23.38 -0.04 -0.55
N PRO A 181 24.21 -1.03 -0.16
CA PRO A 181 24.04 -1.80 1.07
C PRO A 181 24.47 -1.02 2.32
N LEU A 182 23.99 0.21 2.48
CA LEU A 182 24.33 1.10 3.58
C LEU A 182 23.12 1.30 4.51
N ILE A 183 23.41 1.34 5.81
CA ILE A 183 22.43 1.71 6.85
C ILE A 183 23.00 2.93 7.57
N HIS A 184 22.24 4.01 7.57
CA HIS A 184 22.56 5.26 8.23
C HIS A 184 21.76 5.39 9.53
N ILE A 185 22.41 5.83 10.59
CA ILE A 185 21.80 6.05 11.90
C ILE A 185 21.65 7.54 12.12
N TYR A 186 20.42 7.97 12.36
CA TYR A 186 20.02 9.37 12.58
C TYR A 186 19.55 9.60 14.01
N ASP A 187 19.60 10.86 14.43
CA ASP A 187 18.93 11.31 15.64
C ASP A 187 17.42 11.35 15.39
N GLY A 188 16.69 10.50 16.10
CA GLY A 188 15.24 10.38 16.00
C GLY A 188 14.48 11.61 16.52
N ARG A 189 15.13 12.56 17.20
CA ARG A 189 14.54 13.87 17.52
C ARG A 189 14.53 14.80 16.31
N GLY A 190 15.34 14.49 15.29
CA GLY A 190 15.48 15.31 14.09
C GLY A 190 16.14 16.67 14.33
N GLU A 191 16.91 16.81 15.42
CA GLU A 191 17.72 18.01 15.71
C GLU A 191 18.96 18.11 14.80
N LYS A 192 19.43 16.97 14.29
CA LYS A 192 20.60 16.87 13.41
C LYS A 192 20.17 16.23 12.09
N GLU A 193 20.46 16.92 10.99
CA GLU A 193 20.20 16.43 9.64
C GLU A 193 21.26 15.41 9.18
N GLU A 194 22.46 15.46 9.74
CA GLU A 194 23.53 14.52 9.41
C GLU A 194 23.39 13.19 10.14
N ALA A 195 23.78 12.10 9.47
CA ALA A 195 23.83 10.78 10.07
C ALA A 195 24.90 10.72 11.17
N ILE A 196 24.51 10.24 12.35
CA ILE A 196 25.40 9.98 13.49
C ILE A 196 26.44 8.93 13.11
N HIS A 197 26.01 7.88 12.40
CA HIS A 197 26.86 6.79 11.97
C HIS A 197 26.37 6.18 10.66
N THR A 198 27.27 5.55 9.90
CA THR A 198 26.95 4.78 8.70
C THR A 198 27.56 3.40 8.80
N ILE A 199 26.72 2.39 8.91
CA ILE A 199 27.11 0.98 8.94
C ILE A 199 27.46 0.55 7.52
N LYS A 200 28.71 0.13 7.32
CA LYS A 200 29.23 -0.32 6.02
C LYS A 200 29.62 -1.79 6.09
N GLY A 201 29.36 -2.53 5.01
CA GLY A 201 29.84 -3.92 4.87
C GLY A 201 29.04 -4.98 5.63
N LEU A 202 27.95 -4.61 6.31
CA LEU A 202 27.04 -5.56 6.96
C LEU A 202 26.32 -6.45 5.92
N HIS A 203 25.80 -5.82 4.85
CA HIS A 203 25.11 -6.50 3.75
C HIS A 203 25.89 -6.36 2.44
N ARG A 204 25.61 -7.26 1.50
CA ARG A 204 26.17 -7.18 0.13
C ARG A 204 25.21 -6.56 -0.87
N LYS A 205 23.91 -6.55 -0.56
CA LYS A 205 22.84 -5.96 -1.36
C LYS A 205 22.07 -4.91 -0.54
N PRO A 206 21.32 -4.01 -1.19
CA PRO A 206 20.49 -3.03 -0.50
C PRO A 206 19.57 -3.68 0.54
N VAL A 207 19.40 -2.99 1.66
CA VAL A 207 18.58 -3.45 2.79
C VAL A 207 17.18 -2.89 2.61
N HIS A 208 16.18 -3.77 2.53
CA HIS A 208 14.77 -3.37 2.32
C HIS A 208 13.89 -3.59 3.55
N LEU A 209 14.37 -4.32 4.57
CA LEU A 209 13.63 -4.56 5.82
C LEU A 209 14.52 -4.47 7.04
N MET A 210 13.98 -3.92 8.12
CA MET A 210 14.59 -3.85 9.45
C MET A 210 13.52 -3.98 10.53
N ALA A 211 13.83 -4.70 11.61
CA ALA A 211 12.97 -4.82 12.78
C ALA A 211 13.80 -4.85 14.06
N PHE A 212 13.42 -4.02 15.04
CA PHE A 212 14.09 -3.92 16.34
C PHE A 212 13.44 -4.79 17.42
N ASN A 213 14.29 -5.57 18.10
CA ASN A 213 13.97 -6.38 19.27
C ASN A 213 14.52 -5.72 20.54
N GLU A 214 13.62 -5.20 21.37
CA GLU A 214 13.99 -4.55 22.64
C GLU A 214 14.59 -5.55 23.65
N ALA A 215 14.17 -6.82 23.63
CA ALA A 215 14.60 -7.80 24.63
C ALA A 215 16.09 -8.20 24.52
N TYR A 216 16.65 -8.12 23.31
CA TYR A 216 18.04 -8.45 23.01
C TYR A 216 18.85 -7.24 22.56
N ASP A 217 18.24 -6.05 22.57
CA ASP A 217 18.77 -4.83 21.97
C ASP A 217 19.39 -5.08 20.58
N CYS A 218 18.59 -5.70 19.72
CA CYS A 218 19.04 -6.27 18.46
C CYS A 218 18.13 -5.84 17.33
N VAL A 219 18.71 -5.35 16.24
CA VAL A 219 18.03 -5.13 14.98
C VAL A 219 18.30 -6.31 14.07
N VAL A 220 17.25 -6.86 13.48
CA VAL A 220 17.33 -7.81 12.38
C VAL A 220 17.11 -7.05 11.08
N SER A 221 18.08 -7.08 10.19
CA SER A 221 18.00 -6.46 8.86
C SER A 221 18.06 -7.53 7.76
N ALA A 222 17.30 -7.34 6.68
CA ALA A 222 17.33 -8.21 5.52
C ALA A 222 17.66 -7.46 4.23
N ASP A 223 18.49 -8.07 3.39
CA ASP A 223 18.81 -7.57 2.06
C ASP A 223 17.91 -8.16 0.96
N GLU A 224 17.93 -7.52 -0.20
CA GLU A 224 17.24 -8.00 -1.40
C GLU A 224 17.79 -9.33 -1.96
N GLY A 225 18.86 -9.87 -1.37
CA GLY A 225 19.40 -11.19 -1.64
C GLY A 225 18.84 -12.30 -0.76
N GLY A 226 17.97 -11.97 0.20
CA GLY A 226 17.45 -12.90 1.19
C GLY A 226 18.44 -13.23 2.30
N MET A 227 19.45 -12.39 2.54
CA MET A 227 20.34 -12.52 3.70
C MET A 227 19.79 -11.75 4.88
N LEU A 228 19.75 -12.40 6.05
CA LEU A 228 19.40 -11.77 7.31
C LEU A 228 20.65 -11.56 8.17
N GLU A 229 20.74 -10.39 8.79
CA GLU A 229 21.85 -9.99 9.64
C GLU A 229 21.33 -9.42 10.97
N TYR A 230 22.09 -9.67 12.03
CA TYR A 230 21.79 -9.25 13.40
C TYR A 230 22.85 -8.24 13.84
N TRP A 231 22.41 -7.10 14.35
CA TRP A 231 23.30 -6.03 14.81
C TRP A 231 22.68 -5.24 15.96
N ARG A 232 23.49 -4.66 16.84
CA ARG A 232 23.03 -3.89 18.01
C ARG A 232 23.18 -2.38 17.81
N PRO A 233 22.19 -1.54 18.12
CA PRO A 233 22.29 -0.10 17.92
C PRO A 233 23.06 0.63 19.04
N SER A 234 23.17 0.05 20.24
CA SER A 234 23.76 0.68 21.44
C SER A 234 25.29 0.56 21.57
N GLY A 235 25.95 -0.10 20.63
CA GLY A 235 27.41 -0.34 20.64
C GLY A 235 28.02 -0.19 19.25
N ASP A 236 29.00 -1.03 18.92
CA ASP A 236 29.77 -0.94 17.66
C ASP A 236 29.02 -1.44 16.41
N TYR A 237 27.69 -1.59 16.47
CA TYR A 237 26.86 -2.12 15.38
C TYR A 237 27.17 -3.57 14.97
N ASP A 238 27.86 -4.31 15.84
CA ASP A 238 28.10 -5.74 15.70
C ASP A 238 26.93 -6.58 16.22
N LYS A 239 26.99 -7.89 15.94
CA LYS A 239 26.05 -8.88 16.49
C LYS A 239 26.05 -8.81 18.02
N PRO A 240 24.88 -8.76 18.69
CA PRO A 240 24.81 -8.74 20.14
C PRO A 240 25.33 -10.05 20.78
N GLU A 241 25.69 -9.94 22.05
CA GLU A 241 25.94 -11.08 22.94
C GLU A 241 24.59 -11.66 23.39
N GLY A 242 24.48 -12.99 23.46
CA GLY A 242 23.22 -13.68 23.83
C GLY A 242 22.35 -14.15 22.67
N VAL A 243 22.75 -13.87 21.42
CA VAL A 243 22.27 -14.60 20.23
C VAL A 243 23.33 -15.59 19.76
N PHE A 244 22.96 -16.46 18.82
CA PHE A 244 23.80 -17.51 18.24
C PHE A 244 25.27 -17.11 18.06
N GLU A 245 26.16 -18.07 18.30
CA GLU A 245 27.61 -17.87 18.23
C GLU A 245 28.10 -17.88 16.78
N TYR A 246 27.76 -18.94 16.04
CA TYR A 246 28.17 -19.12 14.64
C TYR A 246 26.99 -19.05 13.68
N LYS A 247 27.09 -18.21 12.64
CA LYS A 247 26.07 -18.13 11.56
C LYS A 247 25.84 -19.47 10.85
N SER A 248 26.85 -20.33 10.76
CA SER A 248 26.71 -21.66 10.16
C SER A 248 25.75 -22.59 10.92
N SER A 249 25.49 -22.31 12.20
CA SER A 249 24.57 -23.08 13.05
C SER A 249 23.10 -22.64 12.94
N THR A 250 22.81 -21.61 12.13
CA THR A 250 21.50 -20.98 12.02
C THR A 250 20.82 -21.29 10.68
N ASN A 251 19.55 -20.92 10.58
CA ASN A 251 18.74 -21.03 9.37
C ASN A 251 18.58 -19.69 8.62
N LEU A 252 19.41 -18.69 8.92
CA LEU A 252 19.33 -17.36 8.30
C LEU A 252 19.61 -17.36 6.79
N PHE A 253 20.25 -18.43 6.28
CA PHE A 253 20.53 -18.61 4.84
C PHE A 253 19.37 -19.23 4.07
N ASP A 254 18.31 -19.67 4.74
CA ASP A 254 17.29 -20.51 4.10
C ASP A 254 16.47 -19.74 3.04
N PHE A 255 16.25 -18.44 3.22
CA PHE A 255 15.66 -17.58 2.19
C PHE A 255 16.52 -17.54 0.92
N LYS A 256 17.83 -17.31 1.07
CA LYS A 256 18.77 -17.31 -0.05
C LYS A 256 18.87 -18.68 -0.74
N LYS A 257 18.86 -19.78 0.01
CA LYS A 257 18.82 -21.14 -0.55
C LYS A 257 17.53 -21.39 -1.34
N ALA A 258 16.40 -20.92 -0.81
CA ALA A 258 15.09 -20.98 -1.46
C ALA A 258 14.92 -19.97 -2.61
N LYS A 259 15.92 -19.10 -2.86
CA LYS A 259 15.85 -17.98 -3.82
C LYS A 259 14.64 -17.06 -3.55
N SER A 260 14.27 -16.92 -2.28
CA SER A 260 13.20 -16.05 -1.82
C SER A 260 13.74 -14.92 -0.97
N VAL A 261 12.95 -13.86 -0.85
CA VAL A 261 13.29 -12.66 -0.08
C VAL A 261 12.15 -12.40 0.91
N PRO A 262 12.45 -12.09 2.18
CA PRO A 262 11.41 -11.74 3.15
C PRO A 262 10.67 -10.48 2.71
N SER A 263 9.33 -10.49 2.79
CA SER A 263 8.45 -9.33 2.58
C SER A 263 8.19 -8.57 3.87
N CYS A 264 8.30 -9.23 5.02
CA CYS A 264 8.21 -8.61 6.34
C CYS A 264 9.09 -9.34 7.35
N ILE A 265 9.44 -8.64 8.42
CA ILE A 265 10.06 -9.21 9.61
C ILE A 265 9.25 -8.74 10.82
N SER A 266 8.70 -9.68 11.58
CA SER A 266 7.88 -9.40 12.74
C SER A 266 8.43 -10.15 13.94
N ILE A 267 8.52 -9.45 15.06
CA ILE A 267 9.09 -9.97 16.30
C ILE A 267 7.95 -10.14 17.27
N SER A 268 7.86 -11.31 17.89
CA SER A 268 6.85 -11.59 18.91
C SER A 268 6.95 -10.57 20.06
N PRO A 269 5.86 -10.19 20.72
CA PRO A 269 5.89 -9.21 21.82
C PRO A 269 6.82 -9.60 22.98
N ASN A 270 7.05 -10.90 23.20
CA ASN A 270 7.99 -11.41 24.20
C ASN A 270 9.46 -11.43 23.74
N GLY A 271 9.74 -11.03 22.50
CA GLY A 271 11.08 -10.97 21.89
C GLY A 271 11.71 -12.32 21.53
N LYS A 272 11.05 -13.46 21.76
CA LYS A 272 11.65 -14.80 21.61
C LYS A 272 11.51 -15.40 20.21
N SER A 273 10.50 -15.00 19.45
CA SER A 273 10.23 -15.55 18.12
C SER A 273 10.29 -14.47 17.05
N LEU A 274 10.77 -14.87 15.87
CA LEU A 274 10.84 -14.07 14.65
C LEU A 274 9.97 -14.72 13.58
N ALA A 275 8.97 -14.01 13.06
CA ALA A 275 8.18 -14.46 11.93
C ALA A 275 8.51 -13.64 10.68
N ALA A 276 8.64 -14.32 9.55
CA ALA A 276 8.82 -13.69 8.25
C ALA A 276 7.97 -14.39 7.20
N LEU A 277 7.30 -13.61 6.37
CA LEU A 277 6.72 -14.06 5.10
C LEU A 277 7.75 -13.79 4.01
N SER A 278 7.91 -14.70 3.06
CA SER A 278 8.79 -14.52 1.92
C SER A 278 8.07 -14.68 0.59
N LEU A 279 8.64 -14.04 -0.43
CA LEU A 279 8.21 -14.10 -1.82
C LEU A 279 9.42 -14.44 -2.70
N PRO A 280 9.23 -15.17 -3.83
CA PRO A 280 7.97 -15.65 -4.38
C PRO A 280 7.50 -17.01 -3.83
N ASP A 281 8.22 -17.61 -2.88
CA ASP A 281 7.88 -18.93 -2.33
C ASP A 281 6.60 -18.94 -1.48
N ARG A 282 6.15 -17.78 -0.98
CA ARG A 282 4.90 -17.59 -0.21
C ARG A 282 4.86 -18.45 1.05
N LYS A 283 6.04 -18.59 1.67
CA LYS A 283 6.23 -19.36 2.90
C LYS A 283 6.31 -18.43 4.09
N ILE A 284 5.69 -18.84 5.19
CA ILE A 284 5.83 -18.19 6.48
C ILE A 284 6.80 -19.02 7.31
N ARG A 285 7.91 -18.39 7.72
CA ARG A 285 8.94 -19.02 8.54
C ARG A 285 8.95 -18.39 9.91
N ILE A 286 8.93 -19.23 10.94
CA ILE A 286 9.09 -18.83 12.33
C ILE A 286 10.45 -19.34 12.80
N PHE A 287 11.29 -18.43 13.26
CA PHE A 287 12.59 -18.71 13.85
C PHE A 287 12.53 -18.44 15.34
N ASP A 288 13.29 -19.22 16.10
CA ASP A 288 13.67 -18.80 17.44
C ASP A 288 14.68 -17.65 17.34
N PHE A 289 14.45 -16.55 18.05
CA PHE A 289 15.22 -15.33 17.87
C PHE A 289 16.67 -15.48 18.34
N ALA A 290 16.88 -16.14 19.49
CA ALA A 290 18.19 -16.30 20.09
C ALA A 290 19.08 -17.25 19.27
N THR A 291 18.55 -18.41 18.88
CA THR A 291 19.31 -19.40 18.11
C THR A 291 19.31 -19.13 16.60
N ALA A 292 18.38 -18.29 16.11
CA ALA A 292 18.10 -18.08 14.70
C ALA A 292 17.85 -19.38 13.90
N LYS A 293 17.40 -20.43 14.59
CA LYS A 293 17.02 -21.70 13.98
C LYS A 293 15.56 -21.66 13.56
N LEU A 294 15.28 -22.31 12.44
CA LEU A 294 13.92 -22.45 11.93
C LEU A 294 13.14 -23.36 12.88
N HIS A 295 12.13 -22.80 13.51
CA HIS A 295 11.23 -23.55 14.38
C HIS A 295 10.08 -24.17 13.59
N ARG A 296 9.45 -23.39 12.68
CA ARG A 296 8.33 -23.86 11.84
C ARG A 296 8.30 -23.16 10.48
N GLU A 297 7.79 -23.87 9.49
CA GLU A 297 7.51 -23.36 8.15
C GLU A 297 6.05 -23.68 7.78
N TYR A 298 5.35 -22.70 7.21
CA TYR A 298 3.99 -22.87 6.66
C TYR A 298 4.00 -22.49 5.19
N ASP A 299 3.48 -23.38 4.35
CA ASP A 299 3.42 -23.19 2.90
C ASP A 299 2.05 -22.67 2.49
N GLU A 300 2.00 -21.43 1.99
CA GLU A 300 0.81 -20.79 1.42
C GLU A 300 0.98 -20.55 -0.09
N SER A 301 1.82 -21.35 -0.75
CA SER A 301 2.04 -21.27 -2.19
C SER A 301 0.78 -21.62 -2.99
N LEU A 302 0.69 -21.08 -4.20
CA LEU A 302 -0.41 -21.38 -5.11
C LEU A 302 -0.48 -22.85 -5.49
N GLN A 303 0.67 -23.53 -5.58
CA GLN A 303 0.74 -24.94 -5.93
C GLN A 303 0.01 -25.79 -4.88
N VAL A 304 0.32 -25.55 -3.59
CA VAL A 304 -0.37 -26.21 -2.47
C VAL A 304 -1.85 -25.86 -2.46
N ALA A 305 -2.21 -24.60 -2.72
CA ALA A 305 -3.62 -24.18 -2.78
C ALA A 305 -4.40 -24.87 -3.91
N GLU A 306 -3.80 -25.02 -5.09
CA GLU A 306 -4.39 -25.71 -6.25
C GLU A 306 -4.56 -27.21 -6.00
N GLU A 307 -3.58 -27.85 -5.35
CA GLU A 307 -3.64 -29.26 -4.96
C GLU A 307 -4.72 -29.52 -3.91
N MET A 308 -4.82 -28.66 -2.88
CA MET A 308 -5.86 -28.74 -1.87
C MET A 308 -7.27 -28.55 -2.46
N HIS A 309 -7.40 -27.66 -3.44
CA HIS A 309 -8.66 -27.43 -4.16
C HIS A 309 -9.05 -28.62 -5.03
N ARG A 310 -8.10 -29.20 -5.77
CA ARG A 310 -8.33 -30.38 -6.63
C ARG A 310 -8.67 -31.64 -5.84
N SER A 311 -7.96 -31.86 -4.74
CA SER A 311 -8.18 -33.02 -3.86
C SER A 311 -9.42 -32.87 -2.97
N GLY A 312 -10.00 -31.67 -2.87
CA GLY A 312 -11.13 -31.39 -1.97
C GLY A 312 -10.78 -31.48 -0.49
N THR A 313 -9.49 -31.45 -0.15
CA THR A 313 -8.97 -31.56 1.22
C THR A 313 -8.87 -30.21 1.93
N GLY A 314 -9.01 -29.11 1.19
CA GLY A 314 -9.02 -27.77 1.76
C GLY A 314 -10.18 -27.57 2.74
N ALA A 315 -9.91 -26.85 3.84
CA ALA A 315 -10.90 -26.53 4.88
C ALA A 315 -12.15 -25.76 4.37
N THR A 316 -12.10 -25.23 3.14
CA THR A 316 -13.22 -24.58 2.47
C THR A 316 -13.18 -24.89 0.99
N LYS A 317 -14.22 -25.54 0.49
CA LYS A 317 -14.37 -25.81 -0.94
C LYS A 317 -14.91 -24.55 -1.62
N LEU A 318 -14.06 -23.87 -2.38
CA LEU A 318 -14.47 -22.75 -3.22
C LEU A 318 -15.08 -23.30 -4.53
N ASP A 319 -15.89 -22.49 -5.20
CA ASP A 319 -16.21 -22.77 -6.60
C ASP A 319 -14.99 -22.46 -7.49
N ASN A 320 -14.90 -23.08 -8.67
CA ASN A 320 -13.78 -22.90 -9.58
C ASN A 320 -13.64 -21.45 -10.05
N VAL A 321 -14.75 -20.73 -10.26
CA VAL A 321 -14.73 -19.32 -10.67
C VAL A 321 -14.19 -18.44 -9.53
N GLU A 322 -14.63 -18.70 -8.31
CA GLU A 322 -14.16 -17.99 -7.12
C GLU A 322 -12.68 -18.26 -6.86
N PHE A 323 -12.25 -19.52 -6.94
CA PHE A 323 -10.86 -19.92 -6.79
C PHE A 323 -9.97 -19.22 -7.82
N GLY A 324 -10.36 -19.22 -9.09
CA GLY A 324 -9.62 -18.53 -10.16
C GLY A 324 -9.47 -17.03 -9.90
N ARG A 325 -10.52 -16.36 -9.40
CA ARG A 325 -10.45 -14.93 -9.05
C ARG A 325 -9.49 -14.67 -7.89
N ARG A 326 -9.55 -15.48 -6.83
CA ARG A 326 -8.66 -15.33 -5.67
C ARG A 326 -7.21 -15.66 -6.00
N ALA A 327 -6.98 -16.63 -6.88
CA ALA A 327 -5.64 -16.98 -7.36
C ALA A 327 -5.02 -15.83 -8.18
N ALA A 328 -5.83 -15.08 -8.93
CA ALA A 328 -5.37 -13.88 -9.62
C ALA A 328 -4.92 -12.79 -8.63
N HIS A 329 -5.72 -12.51 -7.58
CA HIS A 329 -5.33 -11.58 -6.52
C HIS A 329 -4.07 -12.03 -5.77
N GLU A 330 -3.85 -13.33 -5.63
CA GLU A 330 -2.63 -13.86 -5.04
C GLU A 330 -1.39 -13.67 -5.95
N ARG A 331 -1.55 -13.46 -7.26
CA ARG A 331 -0.43 -13.07 -8.14
C ARG A 331 -0.14 -11.58 -8.04
N ASP A 332 -1.17 -10.76 -7.84
CA ASP A 332 -1.06 -9.30 -7.72
C ASP A 332 -0.28 -8.83 -6.48
N ILE A 333 -0.13 -9.66 -5.42
CA ILE A 333 0.68 -9.31 -4.24
C ILE A 333 2.17 -9.13 -4.58
N GLU A 334 2.63 -9.73 -5.68
CA GLU A 334 4.01 -9.62 -6.16
C GLU A 334 4.20 -8.44 -7.13
N SER A 335 3.14 -7.66 -7.38
CA SER A 335 3.24 -6.43 -8.16
C SER A 335 4.26 -5.47 -7.54
N GLN A 336 4.92 -4.66 -8.37
CA GLN A 336 5.98 -3.75 -7.94
C GLN A 336 5.54 -2.84 -6.78
N THR A 337 4.29 -2.40 -6.79
CA THR A 337 3.68 -1.56 -5.76
C THR A 337 3.48 -2.27 -4.42
N LEU A 338 3.09 -3.54 -4.45
CA LEU A 338 2.79 -4.32 -3.24
C LEU A 338 3.96 -5.17 -2.76
N LYS A 339 5.04 -5.20 -3.54
CA LYS A 339 6.30 -5.86 -3.18
C LYS A 339 6.76 -5.36 -1.81
N TYR A 340 6.95 -6.30 -0.88
CA TYR A 340 7.35 -6.05 0.51
C TYR A 340 6.32 -5.32 1.40
N LYS A 341 5.04 -5.26 0.99
CA LYS A 341 3.96 -4.67 1.82
C LYS A 341 3.15 -5.71 2.58
N SER A 342 3.21 -6.97 2.13
CA SER A 342 2.58 -8.10 2.81
C SER A 342 3.28 -8.44 4.12
N ASN A 343 2.51 -8.48 5.21
CA ASN A 343 3.05 -8.75 6.54
C ASN A 343 2.40 -9.95 7.26
N VAL A 344 3.10 -10.41 8.29
CA VAL A 344 2.66 -11.36 9.31
C VAL A 344 2.84 -10.66 10.64
N ILE A 345 1.83 -10.70 11.51
CA ILE A 345 1.91 -10.10 12.85
C ILE A 345 1.66 -11.16 13.90
N PHE A 346 2.20 -10.92 15.09
CA PHE A 346 1.86 -11.69 16.28
C PHE A 346 0.68 -11.05 17.00
N ASP A 347 -0.10 -11.86 17.71
CA ASP A 347 -1.01 -11.36 18.73
C ASP A 347 -0.22 -10.90 19.98
N GLU A 348 -0.87 -10.20 20.91
CA GLU A 348 -0.24 -9.71 22.14
C GLU A 348 0.38 -10.83 23.00
N SER A 349 -0.18 -12.05 22.96
CA SER A 349 0.40 -13.19 23.70
C SER A 349 1.65 -13.76 23.04
N GLY A 350 1.84 -13.54 21.73
CA GLY A 350 2.91 -14.12 20.92
C GLY A 350 2.70 -15.60 20.55
N ASN A 351 1.54 -16.18 20.85
CA ASN A 351 1.23 -17.58 20.55
C ASN A 351 0.54 -17.75 19.19
N PHE A 352 -0.17 -16.71 18.72
CA PHE A 352 -0.83 -16.68 17.44
C PHE A 352 -0.06 -15.82 16.44
N ILE A 353 0.00 -16.29 15.20
CA ILE A 353 0.34 -15.45 14.06
C ILE A 353 -0.91 -15.14 13.25
N ILE A 354 -0.97 -13.93 12.73
CA ILE A 354 -2.08 -13.43 11.91
C ILE A 354 -1.50 -12.97 10.59
N TYR A 355 -2.06 -13.49 9.50
CA TYR A 355 -1.55 -13.21 8.16
C TYR A 355 -2.64 -13.32 7.11
N GLY A 356 -2.46 -12.60 6.00
CA GLY A 356 -3.36 -12.70 4.85
C GLY A 356 -3.04 -13.95 4.03
N SER A 357 -4.09 -14.65 3.61
CA SER A 357 -4.05 -15.81 2.71
C SER A 357 -5.13 -15.66 1.64
N MET A 358 -5.07 -16.50 0.60
CA MET A 358 -6.09 -16.61 -0.43
C MET A 358 -7.49 -16.86 0.16
N LEU A 359 -7.59 -17.54 1.30
CA LEU A 359 -8.88 -17.84 1.95
C LEU A 359 -9.41 -16.72 2.85
N GLY A 360 -8.66 -15.64 3.03
CA GLY A 360 -8.94 -14.57 4.00
C GLY A 360 -7.78 -14.39 4.96
N ILE A 361 -8.01 -13.72 6.09
CA ILE A 361 -6.99 -13.50 7.12
C ILE A 361 -7.02 -14.67 8.09
N LYS A 362 -5.96 -15.47 8.13
CA LYS A 362 -5.85 -16.63 9.01
C LYS A 362 -5.22 -16.24 10.34
N VAL A 363 -5.79 -16.75 11.44
CA VAL A 363 -5.18 -16.74 12.77
C VAL A 363 -4.72 -18.16 13.07
N LEU A 364 -3.41 -18.35 13.16
CA LEU A 364 -2.80 -19.65 13.34
C LEU A 364 -2.15 -19.74 14.73
N ASN A 365 -2.47 -20.79 15.46
CA ASN A 365 -1.81 -21.15 16.71
C ASN A 365 -0.47 -21.82 16.43
N THR A 366 0.63 -21.19 16.82
CA THR A 366 1.99 -21.70 16.60
C THR A 366 2.36 -22.87 17.53
N TYR A 367 1.61 -23.06 18.61
CA TYR A 367 1.79 -24.16 19.55
C TYR A 367 1.06 -25.43 19.09
N THR A 368 -0.20 -25.29 18.66
CA THR A 368 -1.03 -26.41 18.21
C THR A 368 -1.00 -26.64 16.70
N ASN A 369 -0.44 -25.72 15.92
CA ASN A 369 -0.41 -25.69 14.45
C ASN A 369 -1.78 -25.67 13.79
N GLN A 370 -2.79 -25.12 14.46
CA GLN A 370 -4.15 -25.10 13.96
C GLN A 370 -4.61 -23.69 13.68
N VAL A 371 -5.34 -23.53 12.58
CA VAL A 371 -6.03 -22.29 12.26
C VAL A 371 -7.22 -22.18 13.20
N VAL A 372 -7.17 -21.20 14.10
CA VAL A 372 -8.19 -20.98 15.11
C VAL A 372 -9.34 -20.15 14.57
N LYS A 373 -9.03 -19.18 13.70
CA LYS A 373 -10.01 -18.27 13.13
C LYS A 373 -9.62 -17.82 11.73
N VAL A 374 -10.61 -17.52 10.90
CA VAL A 374 -10.42 -16.93 9.57
C VAL A 374 -11.37 -15.74 9.43
N TYR A 375 -10.81 -14.55 9.23
CA TYR A 375 -11.58 -13.33 8.95
C TYR A 375 -11.68 -13.07 7.45
N GLY A 376 -12.79 -12.46 7.02
CA GLY A 376 -13.01 -12.09 5.63
C GLY A 376 -13.15 -13.30 4.69
N LYS A 377 -13.47 -14.49 5.22
CA LYS A 377 -13.59 -15.73 4.43
C LYS A 377 -14.58 -15.59 3.26
N ASP A 378 -15.72 -14.96 3.52
CA ASP A 378 -16.79 -14.75 2.55
C ASP A 378 -16.61 -13.46 1.73
N GLU A 379 -15.53 -12.70 1.97
CA GLU A 379 -15.29 -11.41 1.35
C GLU A 379 -14.33 -11.55 0.17
N ASN A 380 -14.62 -10.80 -0.89
CA ASN A 380 -13.83 -10.83 -2.12
C ASN A 380 -12.67 -9.82 -2.06
N PHE A 381 -11.72 -10.04 -1.15
CA PHE A 381 -10.46 -9.29 -1.11
C PHE A 381 -9.31 -10.14 -0.54
N ARG A 382 -8.09 -9.90 -1.04
CA ARG A 382 -6.85 -10.45 -0.49
C ARG A 382 -6.20 -9.42 0.41
N ALA A 383 -6.11 -9.72 1.70
CA ALA A 383 -5.46 -8.84 2.67
C ALA A 383 -3.97 -8.68 2.35
N VAL A 384 -3.39 -7.48 2.46
CA VAL A 384 -1.94 -7.26 2.20
C VAL A 384 -1.25 -6.91 3.50
N ASN A 385 -1.58 -5.76 4.07
CA ASN A 385 -0.99 -5.27 5.31
C ASN A 385 -2.05 -5.34 6.44
N ILE A 386 -1.65 -5.89 7.58
CA ILE A 386 -2.54 -6.22 8.70
C ILE A 386 -1.98 -5.62 9.98
N ALA A 387 -2.86 -5.09 10.82
CA ALA A 387 -2.53 -4.62 12.16
C ALA A 387 -3.65 -5.01 13.14
N ILE A 388 -3.30 -5.38 14.37
CA ILE A 388 -4.26 -5.73 15.41
C ILE A 388 -4.09 -4.84 16.65
N TYR A 389 -5.23 -4.48 17.24
CA TYR A 389 -5.35 -3.88 18.56
C TYR A 389 -6.14 -4.82 19.46
N GLN A 390 -5.60 -5.22 20.62
CA GLN A 390 -6.28 -6.13 21.55
C GLN A 390 -6.58 -5.51 22.92
N GLY A 391 -6.37 -4.19 23.05
CA GLY A 391 -6.64 -3.44 24.27
C GLY A 391 -5.56 -3.66 25.31
N GLN A 392 -4.81 -2.61 25.65
CA GLN A 392 -3.77 -2.74 26.66
C GLN A 392 -4.37 -2.91 28.07
N PRO A 393 -3.76 -3.74 28.93
CA PRO A 393 -4.07 -3.68 30.34
C PRO A 393 -3.63 -2.32 30.88
N GLN A 394 -4.59 -1.45 31.23
CA GLN A 394 -4.31 -0.22 31.98
C GLN A 394 -3.91 -0.58 33.42
N LYS A 395 -2.68 -1.09 33.60
CA LYS A 395 -1.96 -1.03 34.87
C LYS A 395 -0.46 -1.19 34.64
N LYS A 396 0.28 -0.18 35.11
CA LYS A 396 1.75 -0.17 35.23
C LYS A 396 2.18 -1.41 36.04
N GLY A 397 3.03 -2.24 35.43
CA GLY A 397 3.67 -3.38 36.10
C GLY A 397 3.00 -4.71 35.77
N ILE A 398 3.71 -5.51 34.96
CA ILE A 398 3.59 -6.96 34.76
C ILE A 398 2.23 -7.52 35.18
N THR A 399 1.24 -7.42 34.31
CA THR A 399 0.05 -8.26 34.44
C THR A 399 -0.13 -8.93 33.08
N THR A 400 0.45 -10.12 32.93
CA THR A 400 0.20 -10.94 31.73
C THR A 400 -1.27 -11.32 31.70
N VAL A 401 -1.82 -11.63 30.52
CA VAL A 401 -3.18 -12.16 30.36
C VAL A 401 -3.41 -13.39 31.27
N GLU A 402 -2.33 -14.12 31.59
CA GLU A 402 -2.29 -15.26 32.52
C GLU A 402 -2.52 -14.86 33.99
N MET A 403 -2.02 -13.70 34.43
CA MET A 403 -2.22 -13.19 35.79
C MET A 403 -3.66 -12.72 36.07
N GLY A 404 -4.38 -12.30 35.02
CA GLY A 404 -5.79 -11.87 35.11
C GLY A 404 -6.80 -13.01 35.33
N ALA A 405 -6.37 -14.28 35.26
CA ALA A 405 -7.23 -15.45 35.36
C ALA A 405 -7.61 -15.85 36.81
N SER A 406 -7.04 -15.18 37.83
CA SER A 406 -7.43 -15.36 39.23
C SER A 406 -8.66 -14.48 39.54
N SER A 407 -9.87 -15.05 39.34
CA SER A 407 -11.18 -14.53 39.80
C SER A 407 -11.19 -13.05 40.23
N ASN A 408 -11.19 -12.12 39.26
CA ASN A 408 -11.14 -10.67 39.53
C ASN A 408 -12.05 -9.90 38.54
N PRO A 409 -12.51 -8.69 38.91
CA PRO A 409 -13.32 -7.77 38.08
C PRO A 409 -12.75 -7.44 36.69
N LEU A 410 -11.50 -7.83 36.42
CA LEU A 410 -10.81 -7.73 35.13
C LEU A 410 -11.49 -8.50 33.99
N LEU A 411 -12.29 -9.54 34.28
CA LEU A 411 -13.10 -10.22 33.26
C LEU A 411 -14.26 -9.35 32.75
N GLN A 412 -14.78 -8.42 33.56
CA GLN A 412 -15.72 -7.40 33.07
C GLN A 412 -14.99 -6.33 32.25
N GLU A 413 -13.72 -6.02 32.56
CA GLU A 413 -12.90 -5.16 31.71
C GLU A 413 -12.57 -5.83 30.35
N ALA A 414 -12.55 -7.17 30.26
CA ALA A 414 -12.38 -7.86 28.97
C ALA A 414 -13.57 -7.64 28.01
N GLU A 415 -14.79 -7.45 28.52
CA GLU A 415 -15.97 -7.04 27.72
C GLU A 415 -15.89 -5.57 27.30
N THR A 416 -15.12 -4.73 28.01
CA THR A 416 -14.80 -3.36 27.56
C THR A 416 -13.69 -3.30 26.52
N ARG A 417 -13.01 -4.41 26.22
CA ARG A 417 -12.03 -4.47 25.14
C ARG A 417 -12.77 -4.69 23.83
N ASP A 418 -12.75 -3.67 22.98
CA ASP A 418 -13.13 -3.77 21.58
C ASP A 418 -11.85 -4.01 20.75
N PRO A 419 -11.40 -5.28 20.60
CA PRO A 419 -10.26 -5.60 19.76
C PRO A 419 -10.61 -5.29 18.31
N ILE A 420 -9.67 -4.67 17.60
CA ILE A 420 -9.84 -4.28 16.21
C ILE A 420 -8.70 -4.86 15.40
N LEU A 421 -9.05 -5.70 14.43
CA LEU A 421 -8.16 -6.12 13.36
C LEU A 421 -8.40 -5.23 12.14
N VAL A 422 -7.34 -4.64 11.61
CA VAL A 422 -7.35 -3.81 10.41
C VAL A 422 -6.59 -4.52 9.31
N ALA A 423 -7.14 -4.52 8.09
CA ALA A 423 -6.47 -5.07 6.93
C ALA A 423 -6.66 -4.18 5.69
N THR A 424 -5.57 -3.98 4.94
CA THR A 424 -5.61 -3.40 3.59
C THR A 424 -5.82 -4.49 2.55
N GLY A 425 -6.35 -4.17 1.37
CA GLY A 425 -6.63 -5.15 0.31
C GLY A 425 -5.90 -4.87 -0.99
N VAL A 426 -5.57 -5.93 -1.75
CA VAL A 426 -5.02 -5.81 -3.11
C VAL A 426 -5.97 -5.01 -4.01
N GLY A 427 -5.49 -3.91 -4.59
CA GLY A 427 -6.26 -3.06 -5.50
C GLY A 427 -7.48 -2.40 -4.84
N LYS A 428 -7.50 -2.29 -3.51
CA LYS A 428 -8.56 -1.63 -2.76
C LYS A 428 -8.05 -0.32 -2.17
N VAL A 429 -8.83 0.74 -2.38
CA VAL A 429 -8.57 2.11 -1.87
C VAL A 429 -9.12 2.30 -0.45
N ARG A 430 -9.22 1.20 0.30
CA ARG A 430 -9.87 1.16 1.61
C ARG A 430 -9.21 0.13 2.49
N PHE A 431 -9.31 0.36 3.80
CA PHE A 431 -8.98 -0.63 4.80
C PHE A 431 -10.27 -1.16 5.44
N TYR A 432 -10.21 -2.42 5.86
CA TYR A 432 -11.32 -3.16 6.45
C TYR A 432 -11.04 -3.35 7.94
N MET A 433 -12.05 -3.11 8.76
CA MET A 433 -12.00 -3.27 10.21
C MET A 433 -12.86 -4.46 10.62
N PHE A 434 -12.32 -5.33 11.46
CA PHE A 434 -13.03 -6.43 12.11
C PHE A 434 -13.06 -6.14 13.61
N SER A 435 -14.25 -6.13 14.21
CA SER A 435 -14.46 -5.83 15.63
C SER A 435 -15.40 -6.86 16.27
N ASN A 436 -15.85 -6.58 17.49
CA ASN A 436 -16.86 -7.40 18.17
C ASN A 436 -18.30 -7.16 17.70
N GLU A 437 -18.51 -6.23 16.76
CA GLU A 437 -19.82 -5.89 16.22
C GLU A 437 -20.35 -7.02 15.31
N GLU A 438 -21.50 -7.61 15.67
CA GLU A 438 -22.11 -8.72 14.93
C GLU A 438 -23.28 -8.26 14.05
N ASP A 439 -23.98 -7.19 14.42
CA ASP A 439 -25.12 -6.61 13.70
C ASP A 439 -24.67 -5.71 12.54
N ILE A 440 -23.99 -6.32 11.56
CA ILE A 440 -23.37 -5.60 10.45
C ILE A 440 -24.36 -5.44 9.28
N SER A 441 -24.89 -4.24 9.09
CA SER A 441 -25.67 -3.92 7.89
C SER A 441 -24.76 -3.68 6.68
N LYS A 442 -25.04 -4.38 5.57
CA LYS A 442 -24.32 -4.19 4.30
C LYS A 442 -24.44 -2.77 3.74
N SER A 443 -25.50 -2.03 4.07
CA SER A 443 -25.72 -0.67 3.57
C SER A 443 -24.89 0.39 4.29
N THR A 444 -24.44 0.13 5.52
CA THR A 444 -23.76 1.13 6.37
C THR A 444 -22.31 0.77 6.68
N ARG A 445 -21.90 -0.49 6.51
CA ARG A 445 -20.52 -0.94 6.78
C ARG A 445 -19.49 -0.29 5.86
N ASP A 446 -19.86 0.02 4.62
CA ASP A 446 -18.96 0.58 3.62
C ASP A 446 -19.06 2.11 3.62
N VAL A 447 -18.18 2.78 4.38
CA VAL A 447 -18.23 4.24 4.54
C VAL A 447 -17.46 4.93 3.43
N GLN A 448 -18.17 5.77 2.68
CA GLN A 448 -17.61 6.62 1.64
C GLN A 448 -17.18 7.98 2.23
N ASN A 449 -16.16 7.97 3.10
CA ASN A 449 -15.63 9.20 3.69
C ASN A 449 -14.88 10.07 2.67
N GLU A 450 -14.36 9.47 1.60
CA GLU A 450 -13.62 10.15 0.54
C GLU A 450 -14.01 9.64 -0.84
N LYS A 451 -13.84 10.49 -1.86
CA LYS A 451 -13.90 10.07 -3.25
C LYS A 451 -12.52 9.54 -3.64
N PRO A 452 -12.37 8.24 -4.01
CA PRO A 452 -11.14 7.73 -4.57
C PRO A 452 -10.69 8.59 -5.74
N THR A 453 -9.40 8.87 -5.79
CA THR A 453 -8.74 9.07 -7.08
C THR A 453 -8.97 7.76 -7.83
N MET A 454 -9.57 7.81 -9.01
CA MET A 454 -10.09 6.65 -9.71
C MET A 454 -9.02 5.55 -9.89
N LEU A 455 -8.99 4.56 -8.98
CA LEU A 455 -8.15 3.36 -9.07
C LEU A 455 -8.79 2.42 -10.09
N GLY A 456 -8.59 2.75 -11.37
CA GLY A 456 -9.42 2.17 -12.42
C GLY A 456 -9.09 2.58 -13.85
N HIS A 457 -7.83 2.91 -14.16
CA HIS A 457 -7.31 2.58 -15.49
C HIS A 457 -5.99 1.84 -15.32
N LYS A 458 -6.10 0.51 -15.15
CA LYS A 458 -5.05 -0.39 -15.64
C LYS A 458 -4.71 0.05 -17.07
N LYS A 459 -3.42 0.19 -17.34
CA LYS A 459 -2.85 0.05 -18.69
C LYS A 459 -3.15 -1.36 -19.19
N ASP A 460 -4.41 -1.64 -19.48
CA ASP A 460 -4.74 -2.58 -20.54
C ASP A 460 -4.87 -1.75 -21.80
N THR A 461 -4.19 -2.22 -22.84
CA THR A 461 -4.42 -1.84 -24.22
C THR A 461 -5.84 -2.27 -24.61
N GLN A 462 -6.84 -1.60 -24.05
CA GLN A 462 -8.20 -1.54 -24.57
C GLN A 462 -8.55 -0.07 -24.58
N ALA A 463 -8.76 0.44 -25.79
CA ALA A 463 -9.12 1.80 -26.09
C ALA A 463 -9.93 2.42 -24.94
N LYS A 464 -9.39 3.51 -24.36
CA LYS A 464 -10.24 4.55 -23.77
C LYS A 464 -11.46 4.65 -24.69
N LYS A 465 -12.68 4.63 -24.15
CA LYS A 465 -13.80 5.15 -24.94
C LYS A 465 -13.39 6.59 -25.26
N THR A 466 -12.90 6.77 -26.48
CA THR A 466 -12.48 8.05 -27.00
C THR A 466 -13.66 8.96 -26.75
N GLU A 467 -13.49 10.02 -25.96
CA GLU A 467 -14.55 11.01 -25.82
C GLU A 467 -14.64 11.75 -27.14
N THR A 468 -15.36 11.15 -28.09
CA THR A 468 -15.54 11.67 -29.44
C THR A 468 -16.92 12.28 -29.50
N GLY A 469 -16.97 13.61 -29.51
CA GLY A 469 -18.11 14.33 -30.03
C GLY A 469 -18.16 14.18 -31.55
N THR A 470 -19.36 14.08 -32.11
CA THR A 470 -19.52 14.08 -33.58
C THR A 470 -19.74 15.50 -34.12
N GLY A 471 -20.10 16.43 -33.23
CA GLY A 471 -20.13 17.86 -33.51
C GLY A 471 -19.76 18.71 -32.30
N ALA A 472 -19.55 19.99 -32.56
CA ALA A 472 -19.34 21.02 -31.57
C ALA A 472 -20.03 22.32 -32.01
N VAL A 473 -20.51 23.11 -31.05
CA VAL A 473 -21.04 24.45 -31.27
C VAL A 473 -20.14 25.44 -30.55
N LEU A 474 -19.43 26.28 -31.31
CA LEU A 474 -18.69 27.41 -30.76
C LEU A 474 -19.64 28.59 -30.60
N HIS A 475 -19.95 28.95 -29.37
CA HIS A 475 -20.64 30.19 -29.08
C HIS A 475 -19.61 31.32 -29.06
N THR A 476 -19.68 32.23 -30.01
CA THR A 476 -18.77 33.39 -30.08
C THR A 476 -19.52 34.69 -29.77
N THR A 477 -18.80 35.76 -29.50
CA THR A 477 -19.40 37.11 -29.35
C THR A 477 -20.18 37.57 -30.59
N TYR A 478 -19.92 36.97 -31.77
CA TYR A 478 -20.55 37.35 -33.03
C TYR A 478 -21.71 36.42 -33.43
N GLY A 479 -21.86 35.27 -32.77
CA GLY A 479 -22.85 34.23 -33.08
C GLY A 479 -22.26 32.83 -32.97
N ASP A 480 -23.07 31.84 -33.36
CA ASP A 480 -22.73 30.42 -33.18
C ASP A 480 -22.12 29.82 -34.45
N ILE A 481 -21.08 28.99 -34.29
CA ILE A 481 -20.45 28.23 -35.38
C ILE A 481 -20.60 26.74 -35.08
N HIS A 482 -21.31 26.02 -35.94
CA HIS A 482 -21.45 24.57 -35.82
C HIS A 482 -20.36 23.86 -36.59
N ILE A 483 -19.62 22.98 -35.91
CA ILE A 483 -18.51 22.22 -36.45
C ILE A 483 -18.85 20.74 -36.39
N ARG A 484 -18.69 20.03 -37.51
CA ARG A 484 -18.66 18.57 -37.53
C ARG A 484 -17.23 18.11 -37.28
N LEU A 485 -17.06 17.22 -36.31
CA LEU A 485 -15.76 16.65 -35.95
C LEU A 485 -15.51 15.33 -36.70
N PHE A 486 -14.24 14.99 -36.91
CA PHE A 486 -13.81 13.78 -37.63
C PHE A 486 -12.99 12.86 -36.74
N PRO A 487 -13.62 12.19 -35.75
CA PRO A 487 -12.91 11.32 -34.81
C PRO A 487 -12.22 10.13 -35.49
N ASP A 488 -12.76 9.65 -36.61
CA ASP A 488 -12.16 8.56 -37.39
C ASP A 488 -10.87 8.99 -38.11
N ALA A 489 -10.73 10.29 -38.41
CA ALA A 489 -9.61 10.83 -39.17
C ALA A 489 -8.49 11.37 -38.28
N ALA A 490 -8.85 11.96 -37.14
CA ALA A 490 -7.91 12.56 -36.18
C ALA A 490 -8.36 12.30 -34.73
N PRO A 491 -8.27 11.04 -34.25
CA PRO A 491 -8.84 10.64 -32.96
C PRO A 491 -8.25 11.38 -31.76
N LYS A 492 -6.91 11.58 -31.71
CA LYS A 492 -6.28 12.29 -30.59
C LYS A 492 -6.62 13.77 -30.63
N THR A 493 -6.63 14.36 -31.81
CA THR A 493 -6.94 15.78 -32.00
C THR A 493 -8.38 16.08 -31.59
N VAL A 494 -9.33 15.22 -31.96
CA VAL A 494 -10.73 15.35 -31.54
C VAL A 494 -10.88 15.10 -30.04
N GLU A 495 -10.20 14.09 -29.45
CA GLU A 495 -10.20 13.86 -27.99
C GLU A 495 -9.71 15.11 -27.24
N ASN A 496 -8.60 15.70 -27.69
CA ASN A 496 -8.02 16.91 -27.12
C ASN A 496 -8.99 18.09 -27.18
N PHE A 497 -9.55 18.36 -28.36
CA PHE A 497 -10.48 19.47 -28.56
C PHE A 497 -11.78 19.31 -27.75
N VAL A 498 -12.39 18.11 -27.76
CA VAL A 498 -13.63 17.81 -27.03
C VAL A 498 -13.43 17.92 -25.52
N THR A 499 -12.32 17.39 -25.02
CA THR A 499 -12.02 17.40 -23.59
C THR A 499 -11.75 18.81 -23.09
N HIS A 500 -10.96 19.61 -23.81
CA HIS A 500 -10.76 21.04 -23.49
C HIS A 500 -12.06 21.85 -23.55
N SER A 501 -12.94 21.54 -24.51
CA SER A 501 -14.25 22.19 -24.63
C SER A 501 -15.12 21.91 -23.39
N LYS A 502 -15.22 20.63 -22.99
CA LYS A 502 -15.98 20.24 -21.79
C LYS A 502 -15.41 20.77 -20.48
N SER A 503 -14.08 20.89 -20.38
CA SER A 503 -13.43 21.47 -19.20
C SER A 503 -13.55 22.99 -19.14
N GLY A 504 -14.17 23.63 -20.14
CA GLY A 504 -14.29 25.09 -20.24
C GLY A 504 -12.96 25.78 -20.55
N TYR A 505 -11.96 25.06 -21.06
CA TYR A 505 -10.62 25.59 -21.33
C TYR A 505 -10.65 26.69 -22.39
N TYR A 506 -11.54 26.56 -23.38
CA TYR A 506 -11.72 27.56 -24.44
C TYR A 506 -12.61 28.74 -24.04
N ASN A 507 -13.20 28.73 -22.85
CA ASN A 507 -14.12 29.78 -22.42
C ASN A 507 -13.40 31.11 -22.26
N ASN A 508 -13.93 32.15 -22.89
CA ASN A 508 -13.38 33.50 -23.00
C ASN A 508 -12.04 33.61 -23.76
N THR A 509 -11.60 32.57 -24.47
CA THR A 509 -10.42 32.67 -25.36
C THR A 509 -10.72 33.54 -26.57
N ILE A 510 -9.72 34.26 -27.08
CA ILE A 510 -9.89 35.20 -28.20
C ILE A 510 -9.41 34.59 -29.52
N PHE A 511 -9.99 35.06 -30.63
CA PHE A 511 -9.37 34.91 -31.95
C PHE A 511 -8.21 35.91 -32.07
N HIS A 512 -7.02 35.49 -31.64
CA HIS A 512 -5.84 36.37 -31.58
C HIS A 512 -5.21 36.64 -32.95
N ARG A 513 -5.57 35.86 -33.98
CA ARG A 513 -5.06 36.02 -35.34
C ARG A 513 -6.16 35.76 -36.37
N VAL A 514 -6.42 36.75 -37.22
CA VAL A 514 -7.47 36.78 -38.24
C VAL A 514 -6.87 37.34 -39.53
N ILE A 515 -6.80 36.50 -40.56
CA ILE A 515 -6.24 36.86 -41.87
C ILE A 515 -7.32 36.69 -42.93
N ARG A 516 -7.68 37.82 -43.56
CA ARG A 516 -8.70 37.87 -44.61
C ARG A 516 -8.30 37.01 -45.81
N LYS A 517 -9.26 36.24 -46.33
CA LYS A 517 -9.11 35.23 -47.40
C LYS A 517 -8.12 34.13 -47.06
N PHE A 518 -7.96 33.82 -45.78
CA PHE A 518 -7.07 32.74 -45.34
C PHE A 518 -7.67 31.94 -44.18
N MET A 519 -7.63 32.46 -42.95
CA MET A 519 -8.08 31.74 -41.75
C MET A 519 -8.29 32.66 -40.54
N ILE A 520 -9.07 32.14 -39.59
CA ILE A 520 -9.25 32.68 -38.24
C ILE A 520 -8.68 31.67 -37.22
N GLN A 521 -7.83 32.12 -36.30
CA GLN A 521 -7.12 31.27 -35.33
C GLN A 521 -7.44 31.68 -33.90
N GLY A 522 -7.68 30.68 -33.06
CA GLY A 522 -8.02 30.81 -31.64
C GLY A 522 -7.52 29.63 -30.82
N GLY A 523 -7.99 29.51 -29.58
CA GLY A 523 -7.63 28.40 -28.70
C GLY A 523 -6.31 28.58 -27.93
N ASP A 524 -5.81 29.81 -27.86
CA ASP A 524 -4.71 30.23 -26.98
C ASP A 524 -5.27 30.97 -25.75
N PRO A 525 -5.07 30.46 -24.52
CA PRO A 525 -5.45 31.14 -23.28
C PRO A 525 -4.76 32.48 -23.05
N LEU A 526 -3.53 32.66 -23.57
CA LEU A 526 -2.76 33.90 -23.41
C LEU A 526 -3.17 34.97 -24.44
N GLY A 527 -3.71 34.54 -25.58
CA GLY A 527 -4.21 35.42 -26.65
C GLY A 527 -3.10 36.17 -27.41
N ASP A 528 -1.88 35.63 -27.42
CA ASP A 528 -0.70 36.17 -28.09
C ASP A 528 -0.06 35.22 -29.12
N GLY A 529 -0.59 33.98 -29.22
CA GLY A 529 -0.16 32.95 -30.14
C GLY A 529 0.95 32.03 -29.60
N THR A 530 1.45 32.26 -28.38
CA THR A 530 2.54 31.47 -27.77
C THR A 530 2.05 30.46 -26.74
N GLY A 531 0.83 30.62 -26.23
CA GLY A 531 0.28 29.78 -25.19
C GLY A 531 -0.53 28.59 -25.70
N GLY A 532 -0.91 27.74 -24.76
CA GLY A 532 -1.77 26.59 -25.01
C GLY A 532 -1.07 25.26 -24.77
N GLU A 533 -1.68 24.40 -23.96
CA GLU A 533 -1.19 23.04 -23.69
C GLU A 533 -2.28 22.04 -24.06
N SER A 534 -1.88 20.84 -24.48
CA SER A 534 -2.83 19.74 -24.70
C SER A 534 -3.37 19.19 -23.38
N ILE A 535 -4.42 18.37 -23.46
CA ILE A 535 -4.97 17.66 -22.29
C ILE A 535 -3.98 16.69 -21.63
N TRP A 536 -2.86 16.39 -22.30
CA TRP A 536 -1.80 15.53 -21.78
C TRP A 536 -0.64 16.31 -21.15
N GLY A 537 -0.70 17.64 -21.10
CA GLY A 537 0.36 18.50 -20.52
C GLY A 537 1.66 18.50 -21.33
N ARG A 538 1.61 18.08 -22.59
CA ARG A 538 2.73 18.08 -23.55
C ARG A 538 2.23 18.18 -24.99
N GLU A 539 3.10 18.54 -25.92
CA GLU A 539 2.79 18.50 -27.35
C GLU A 539 2.47 17.07 -27.83
N PHE A 540 1.65 16.95 -28.89
CA PHE A 540 1.29 15.65 -29.47
C PHE A 540 1.41 15.62 -31.00
N GLU A 541 1.50 14.39 -31.53
CA GLU A 541 1.78 14.07 -32.94
C GLU A 541 0.69 14.56 -33.91
N ASP A 542 1.08 14.78 -35.17
CA ASP A 542 0.14 15.10 -36.25
C ASP A 542 -0.62 13.87 -36.76
N GLU A 543 -1.90 14.03 -37.07
CA GLU A 543 -2.78 12.98 -37.58
C GLU A 543 -3.23 13.30 -39.01
N PHE A 544 -2.38 12.98 -39.99
CA PHE A 544 -2.70 13.19 -41.40
C PHE A 544 -3.59 12.05 -41.94
N SER A 545 -4.70 12.43 -42.58
CA SER A 545 -5.67 11.49 -43.17
C SER A 545 -5.90 11.79 -44.66
N SER A 546 -6.90 11.14 -45.27
CA SER A 546 -7.32 11.43 -46.64
C SER A 546 -8.02 12.80 -46.81
N LEU A 547 -8.29 13.50 -45.70
CA LEU A 547 -8.89 14.83 -45.68
C LEU A 547 -7.88 15.87 -46.18
N LYS A 548 -8.40 16.89 -46.88
CA LYS A 548 -7.61 17.97 -47.47
C LYS A 548 -8.29 19.31 -47.21
N HIS A 549 -7.51 20.39 -47.26
CA HIS A 549 -7.98 21.77 -47.23
C HIS A 549 -8.51 22.20 -48.62
N ASP A 550 -9.32 21.32 -49.22
CA ASP A 550 -9.90 21.46 -50.56
C ASP A 550 -11.14 22.36 -50.60
N LYS A 551 -11.68 22.69 -49.42
CA LYS A 551 -12.89 23.47 -49.20
C LYS A 551 -12.66 24.51 -48.09
N PRO A 552 -13.32 25.68 -48.17
CA PRO A 552 -13.34 26.64 -47.08
C PRO A 552 -14.03 26.03 -45.85
N PHE A 553 -13.82 26.68 -44.70
CA PHE A 553 -14.38 26.31 -43.40
C PHE A 553 -13.87 24.99 -42.83
N THR A 554 -12.66 24.59 -43.21
CA THR A 554 -11.99 23.42 -42.65
C THR A 554 -11.31 23.81 -41.33
N VAL A 555 -11.45 22.96 -40.31
CA VAL A 555 -10.94 23.20 -38.96
C VAL A 555 -9.73 22.30 -38.72
N SER A 556 -8.60 22.93 -38.37
CA SER A 556 -7.31 22.26 -38.25
C SER A 556 -6.53 22.76 -37.04
N MET A 557 -5.64 21.92 -36.50
CA MET A 557 -4.76 22.32 -35.38
C MET A 557 -3.66 23.29 -35.85
N ALA A 558 -3.41 24.30 -35.02
CA ALA A 558 -2.24 25.16 -35.17
C ALA A 558 -1.05 24.52 -34.43
N ASN A 559 0.05 24.32 -35.15
CA ASN A 559 1.30 23.76 -34.62
C ASN A 559 2.46 24.72 -34.93
N ALA A 560 3.54 24.64 -34.16
CA ALA A 560 4.78 25.40 -34.36
C ALA A 560 5.82 24.64 -35.21
N GLY A 561 5.45 23.47 -35.71
CA GLY A 561 6.29 22.54 -36.45
C GLY A 561 5.66 21.14 -36.47
N PRO A 562 6.30 20.17 -37.13
CA PRO A 562 5.81 18.79 -37.13
C PRO A 562 5.69 18.22 -35.71
N ASN A 563 4.54 17.62 -35.39
CA ASN A 563 4.24 16.97 -34.11
C ASN A 563 4.22 17.88 -32.88
N THR A 564 3.92 19.16 -33.05
CA THR A 564 3.82 20.13 -31.95
C THR A 564 2.39 20.62 -31.69
N ASN A 565 1.40 19.71 -31.83
CA ASN A 565 0.00 20.07 -31.57
C ASN A 565 -0.23 20.30 -30.07
N ALA A 566 -1.00 21.33 -29.74
CA ALA A 566 -1.37 21.69 -28.37
C ALA A 566 -2.87 22.01 -28.27
N SER A 567 -3.27 23.23 -27.90
CA SER A 567 -4.69 23.62 -27.81
C SER A 567 -5.19 24.52 -28.93
N GLN A 568 -4.28 25.16 -29.67
CA GLN A 568 -4.65 26.17 -30.67
C GLN A 568 -5.20 25.53 -31.95
N PHE A 569 -6.20 26.15 -32.55
CA PHE A 569 -6.81 25.70 -33.81
C PHE A 569 -7.13 26.89 -34.71
N PHE A 570 -7.33 26.62 -36.00
CA PHE A 570 -7.79 27.60 -36.97
C PHE A 570 -8.91 27.06 -37.85
N ILE A 571 -9.72 27.99 -38.36
CA ILE A 571 -10.78 27.73 -39.34
C ILE A 571 -10.41 28.46 -40.62
N THR A 572 -10.29 27.74 -41.74
CA THR A 572 -9.98 28.35 -43.03
C THR A 572 -11.19 29.06 -43.62
N THR A 573 -10.98 30.14 -44.36
CA THR A 573 -12.05 30.84 -45.11
C THR A 573 -11.94 30.63 -46.62
N GLU A 574 -10.80 30.15 -47.09
CA GLU A 574 -10.51 29.81 -48.49
C GLU A 574 -9.89 28.41 -48.60
N LYS A 575 -9.70 27.94 -49.84
CA LYS A 575 -8.97 26.69 -50.13
C LYS A 575 -7.48 26.90 -49.89
N THR A 576 -6.88 26.03 -49.09
CA THR A 576 -5.48 26.18 -48.62
C THR A 576 -4.68 24.88 -48.77
N PRO A 577 -4.55 24.32 -49.99
CA PRO A 577 -3.93 22.99 -50.21
C PRO A 577 -2.46 22.91 -49.78
N TRP A 578 -1.76 24.03 -49.60
CA TRP A 578 -0.38 24.05 -49.10
C TRP A 578 -0.24 23.72 -47.60
N LEU A 579 -1.36 23.64 -46.87
CA LEU A 579 -1.44 23.19 -45.48
C LEU A 579 -1.64 21.67 -45.36
N ASP A 580 -1.96 20.99 -46.48
CA ASP A 580 -2.14 19.54 -46.51
C ASP A 580 -0.83 18.84 -46.13
N GLY A 581 -0.91 17.89 -45.19
CA GLY A 581 0.27 17.17 -44.67
C GLY A 581 1.16 18.01 -43.75
N LYS A 582 0.72 19.21 -43.34
CA LYS A 582 1.40 20.06 -42.34
C LYS A 582 0.57 20.32 -41.09
N HIS A 583 -0.75 20.42 -41.25
CA HIS A 583 -1.68 20.65 -40.14
C HIS A 583 -2.75 19.56 -40.10
N THR A 584 -3.06 19.09 -38.90
CA THR A 584 -4.04 18.03 -38.66
C THR A 584 -5.45 18.57 -38.84
N ILE A 585 -6.19 18.04 -39.82
CA ILE A 585 -7.61 18.36 -40.04
C ILE A 585 -8.46 17.48 -39.13
N PHE A 586 -9.23 18.11 -38.25
CA PHE A 586 -10.07 17.38 -37.28
C PHE A 586 -11.55 17.76 -37.33
N GLY A 587 -11.94 18.77 -38.13
CA GLY A 587 -13.34 19.12 -38.31
C GLY A 587 -13.62 20.02 -39.50
N ARG A 588 -14.89 20.33 -39.72
CA ARG A 588 -15.36 21.28 -40.74
C ARG A 588 -16.63 21.98 -40.27
N ALA A 589 -16.73 23.29 -40.47
CA ALA A 589 -17.95 24.00 -40.14
C ALA A 589 -19.11 23.56 -41.05
N THR A 590 -20.28 23.36 -40.46
CA THR A 590 -21.51 22.96 -41.15
C THR A 590 -22.57 24.06 -41.15
N GLN A 591 -22.52 24.99 -40.18
CA GLN A 591 -23.39 26.16 -40.07
C GLN A 591 -22.62 27.33 -39.44
N GLY A 592 -23.12 28.56 -39.55
CA GLY A 592 -22.44 29.76 -39.06
C GLY A 592 -21.37 30.30 -40.02
N PHE A 593 -21.51 30.06 -41.32
CA PHE A 593 -20.57 30.54 -42.35
C PHE A 593 -20.52 32.06 -42.44
N ASP A 594 -21.68 32.70 -42.27
CA ASP A 594 -21.83 34.15 -42.17
C ASP A 594 -21.09 34.70 -40.94
N ILE A 595 -21.11 33.98 -39.81
CA ILE A 595 -20.34 34.33 -38.61
C ILE A 595 -18.85 34.25 -38.88
N ILE A 596 -18.36 33.15 -39.47
CA ILE A 596 -16.94 33.00 -39.83
C ILE A 596 -16.49 34.14 -40.77
N GLN A 597 -17.28 34.46 -41.79
CA GLN A 597 -17.00 35.58 -42.70
C GLN A 597 -17.06 36.94 -42.00
N LYS A 598 -17.94 37.11 -41.02
CA LYS A 598 -18.02 38.34 -40.22
C LYS A 598 -16.79 38.52 -39.33
N ILE A 599 -16.29 37.45 -38.72
CA ILE A 599 -15.03 37.43 -37.96
C ILE A 599 -13.87 37.75 -38.89
N GLU A 600 -13.81 37.11 -40.06
CA GLU A 600 -12.78 37.33 -41.08
C GLU A 600 -12.68 38.79 -41.58
N ASN A 601 -13.83 39.47 -41.71
CA ASN A 601 -13.89 40.86 -42.18
C ASN A 601 -13.82 41.90 -41.05
N ALA A 602 -13.55 41.48 -39.80
CA ALA A 602 -13.31 42.40 -38.70
C ALA A 602 -12.07 43.28 -38.97
N ARG A 603 -12.04 44.50 -38.43
CA ARG A 603 -10.85 45.36 -38.50
C ARG A 603 -9.74 44.74 -37.66
N THR A 604 -8.55 44.61 -38.24
CA THR A 604 -7.38 44.01 -37.59
C THR A 604 -6.17 44.95 -37.60
N HIS A 605 -5.40 44.93 -36.52
CA HIS A 605 -4.07 45.52 -36.43
C HIS A 605 -3.04 44.41 -36.28
N LYS A 606 -2.09 44.30 -37.23
CA LYS A 606 -1.09 43.21 -37.26
C LYS A 606 -1.73 41.82 -37.12
N GLU A 607 -2.77 41.56 -37.91
CA GLU A 607 -3.55 40.31 -37.91
C GLU A 607 -4.39 40.04 -36.65
N LYS A 608 -4.30 40.85 -35.59
CA LYS A 608 -5.16 40.74 -34.41
C LYS A 608 -6.39 41.66 -34.54
N PRO A 609 -7.63 41.20 -34.27
CA PRO A 609 -8.81 42.06 -34.26
C PRO A 609 -8.66 43.28 -33.34
N GLU A 610 -9.11 44.46 -33.78
CA GLU A 610 -9.12 45.68 -32.96
C GLU A 610 -10.12 45.57 -31.80
N GLU A 611 -11.24 44.89 -32.04
CA GLU A 611 -12.22 44.51 -31.03
C GLU A 611 -12.10 43.00 -30.77
N ASP A 612 -11.89 42.61 -29.51
CA ASP A 612 -11.72 41.21 -29.14
C ASP A 612 -12.96 40.38 -29.48
N ILE A 613 -12.78 39.42 -30.39
CA ILE A 613 -13.78 38.40 -30.70
C ILE A 613 -13.48 37.17 -29.84
N LYS A 614 -14.41 36.81 -28.96
CA LYS A 614 -14.20 35.75 -27.95
C LYS A 614 -15.05 34.53 -28.24
N VAL A 615 -14.52 33.35 -27.89
CA VAL A 615 -15.27 32.12 -27.72
C VAL A 615 -15.82 32.13 -26.29
N LEU A 616 -17.14 32.17 -26.13
CA LEU A 616 -17.81 32.21 -24.82
C LEU A 616 -17.79 30.83 -24.16
N ASN A 617 -18.24 29.82 -24.89
CA ASN A 617 -18.19 28.40 -24.53
C ASN A 617 -18.25 27.54 -25.80
N ILE A 618 -17.94 26.25 -25.64
CA ILE A 618 -18.07 25.26 -26.69
C ILE A 618 -18.91 24.09 -26.17
N ASP A 619 -20.06 23.86 -26.82
CA ASP A 619 -20.94 22.75 -26.50
C ASP A 619 -20.66 21.57 -27.43
N ILE A 620 -20.44 20.38 -26.87
CA ILE A 620 -20.13 19.16 -27.63
C ILE A 620 -21.41 18.35 -27.88
N ILE A 621 -21.62 17.93 -29.13
CA ILE A 621 -22.78 17.17 -29.63
C ILE A 621 -22.45 15.68 -29.79
#